data_AF-A0A259CVE6-F1
#
_entry.id   AF-A0A259CVE6-F1
#
_cell.length_a   1.000
_cell.length_b   1.000
_cell.length_c   1.000
_cell.angle_alpha   90.00
_cell.angle_beta   90.00
_cell.angle_gamma   90.00
#
_symmetry.space_group_name_H-M   'P 1'
#
loop_
_entity.id
_entity.type
_entity.pdbx_description
1 polymer ?
#
loop_
_entity_poly.entity_id
_entity_poly.type
_entity_poly.pdbx_seq_one_letter_code
_entity_poly.pdbx_strand_id
1 'polypeptide(L)'
;FGGADFGVAGLDVLMENGTDGVYVPFDLNIAKCRMSVAVKEGFDYATAVKQGSRLKVATKYVNCAREHFANKGVHIDTIHLYGSMELAPLVGLADAIVDLVSTGNTLRANGLVEVEPIADISARLVVNQASYKRKRTQLQPFFELLK
;
A
#
# COMPACT_ATOMS: atom_id res chain seq x y z
N PHE A 1 -2.46 -11.17 18.71
CA PHE A 1 -3.15 -10.84 19.98
C PHE A 1 -4.60 -11.33 20.11
N GLY A 2 -5.25 -11.96 19.12
CA GLY A 2 -6.45 -12.81 19.36
C GLY A 2 -7.68 -12.18 20.02
N GLY A 3 -7.71 -10.85 20.21
CA GLY A 3 -8.79 -10.14 20.91
C GLY A 3 -10.07 -9.97 20.09
N ALA A 4 -10.04 -10.32 18.81
CA ALA A 4 -11.19 -10.32 17.90
C ALA A 4 -11.16 -11.56 17.00
N ASP A 5 -12.35 -12.06 16.65
CA ASP A 5 -12.50 -13.23 15.77
C ASP A 5 -12.32 -12.88 14.28
N PHE A 6 -12.74 -11.68 13.88
CA PHE A 6 -12.58 -11.11 12.55
C PHE A 6 -12.54 -9.58 12.62
N GLY A 7 -12.12 -8.94 11.53
CA GLY A 7 -12.06 -7.49 11.39
C GLY A 7 -11.97 -7.07 9.93
N VAL A 8 -11.88 -5.76 9.71
CA VAL A 8 -11.70 -5.16 8.37
C VAL A 8 -10.37 -4.42 8.35
N ALA A 9 -9.56 -4.70 7.33
CA ALA A 9 -8.27 -4.04 7.12
C ALA A 9 -8.11 -3.69 5.63
N GLY A 10 -7.42 -2.59 5.33
CA GLY A 10 -7.06 -2.25 3.96
C GLY A 10 -6.01 -3.23 3.41
N LEU A 11 -6.09 -3.56 2.12
CA LEU A 11 -5.10 -4.41 1.46
C LEU A 11 -3.68 -3.83 1.57
N ASP A 12 -3.55 -2.50 1.60
CA ASP A 12 -2.29 -1.79 1.79
C ASP A 12 -1.60 -2.16 3.11
N VAL A 13 -2.37 -2.27 4.20
CA VAL A 13 -1.85 -2.70 5.50
C VAL A 13 -1.39 -4.15 5.47
N LEU A 14 -2.13 -5.01 4.77
CA LEU A 14 -1.83 -6.44 4.65
C LEU A 14 -0.61 -6.71 3.77
N MET A 15 -0.42 -5.91 2.70
CA MET A 15 0.77 -5.97 1.86
C MET A 15 2.01 -5.49 2.62
N GLU A 16 1.89 -4.43 3.43
CA GLU A 16 3.04 -3.87 4.14
C GLU A 16 3.47 -4.71 5.35
N ASN A 17 2.51 -5.26 6.11
CA ASN A 17 2.78 -5.94 7.38
C ASN A 17 2.69 -7.47 7.29
N GLY A 18 2.28 -8.01 6.15
CA GLY A 18 1.97 -9.43 5.99
C GLY A 18 0.64 -9.84 6.63
N THR A 19 0.34 -11.14 6.54
CA THR A 19 -0.94 -11.72 6.97
C THR A 19 -0.78 -12.78 8.06
N ASP A 20 0.34 -12.76 8.77
CA ASP A 20 0.66 -13.76 9.80
C ASP A 20 -0.42 -13.81 10.89
N GLY A 21 -0.98 -15.00 11.10
CA GLY A 21 -2.02 -15.23 12.10
C GLY A 21 -3.43 -14.81 11.69
N VAL A 22 -3.63 -14.32 10.46
CA VAL A 22 -4.97 -14.05 9.89
C VAL A 22 -5.20 -14.78 8.56
N TYR A 23 -6.47 -15.00 8.21
CA TYR A 23 -6.93 -15.40 6.89
C TYR A 23 -7.63 -14.22 6.23
N VAL A 24 -7.50 -14.06 4.91
CA VAL A 24 -8.10 -12.94 4.15
C VAL A 24 -9.09 -13.49 3.12
N PRO A 25 -10.27 -13.99 3.54
CA PRO A 25 -11.18 -14.72 2.64
C PRO A 25 -11.97 -13.86 1.66
N PHE A 26 -12.19 -12.56 1.93
CA PHE A 26 -13.08 -11.73 1.12
C PHE A 26 -12.48 -10.35 0.80
N ASP A 27 -12.66 -9.94 -0.46
CA ASP A 27 -12.57 -8.55 -0.89
C ASP A 27 -13.93 -7.87 -0.71
N LEU A 28 -14.00 -6.85 0.13
CA LEU A 28 -15.25 -6.15 0.40
C LEU A 28 -15.59 -5.14 -0.69
N ASN A 29 -14.69 -4.86 -1.63
CA ASN A 29 -14.91 -3.93 -2.74
C ASN A 29 -15.34 -2.51 -2.31
N ILE A 30 -14.96 -2.09 -1.10
CA ILE A 30 -15.18 -0.74 -0.57
C ILE A 30 -13.86 -0.04 -0.27
N ALA A 31 -13.91 1.28 -0.06
CA ALA A 31 -12.73 2.12 0.17
C ALA A 31 -11.65 1.96 -0.92
N LYS A 32 -12.10 1.91 -2.19
CA LYS A 32 -11.22 1.66 -3.33
C LYS A 32 -10.25 2.82 -3.57
N CYS A 33 -8.98 2.48 -3.68
CA CYS A 33 -7.91 3.37 -4.13
C CYS A 33 -6.82 2.51 -4.79
N ARG A 34 -5.65 3.09 -5.04
CA ARG A 34 -4.48 2.36 -5.52
C ARG A 34 -3.25 2.83 -4.77
N MET A 35 -2.30 1.95 -4.55
CA MET A 35 -0.95 2.35 -4.15
C MET A 35 -0.18 2.69 -5.43
N SER A 36 0.50 3.83 -5.44
CA SER A 36 1.20 4.31 -6.63
C SER A 36 2.49 5.05 -6.28
N VAL A 37 3.39 5.10 -7.26
CA VAL A 37 4.54 6.00 -7.27
C VAL A 37 4.09 7.36 -7.79
N ALA A 38 4.46 8.41 -7.07
CA ALA A 38 4.30 9.79 -7.52
C ALA A 38 5.61 10.57 -7.38
N VAL A 39 5.80 11.54 -8.26
CA VAL A 39 7.00 12.39 -8.31
C VAL A 39 6.59 13.84 -8.47
N LYS A 40 7.54 14.76 -8.25
CA LYS A 40 7.34 16.17 -8.58
C LYS A 40 7.09 16.35 -10.07
N GLU A 41 6.14 17.20 -10.43
CA GLU A 41 5.89 17.53 -11.84
C GLU A 41 7.20 17.99 -12.53
N GLY A 42 7.47 17.40 -13.70
CA GLY A 42 8.71 17.64 -14.46
C GLY A 42 9.89 16.74 -14.08
N PHE A 43 9.79 15.89 -13.06
CA PHE A 43 10.79 14.86 -12.79
C PHE A 43 10.73 13.76 -13.86
N ASP A 44 11.86 13.48 -14.51
CA ASP A 44 11.97 12.43 -15.54
C ASP A 44 12.08 11.03 -14.90
N TYR A 45 10.95 10.52 -14.44
CA TYR A 45 10.85 9.21 -13.80
C TYR A 45 11.27 8.06 -14.73
N ALA A 46 10.91 8.13 -16.01
CA ALA A 46 11.17 7.07 -16.98
C ALA A 46 12.68 6.83 -17.18
N THR A 47 13.46 7.91 -17.24
CA THR A 47 14.93 7.81 -17.36
C THR A 47 15.58 7.46 -16.01
N ALA A 48 14.98 7.91 -14.91
CA ALA A 48 15.50 7.67 -13.56
C ALA A 48 15.35 6.20 -13.13
N VAL A 49 14.26 5.53 -13.49
CA VAL A 49 13.97 4.13 -13.15
C VAL A 49 14.59 3.19 -14.18
N LYS A 50 15.86 2.88 -13.96
CA LYS A 50 16.60 1.88 -14.75
C LYS A 50 17.34 0.90 -13.87
N GLN A 51 17.58 -0.31 -14.37
CA GLN A 51 18.32 -1.32 -13.62
C GLN A 51 19.71 -0.78 -13.18
N GLY A 52 20.04 -0.97 -11.91
CA GLY A 52 21.27 -0.47 -11.27
C GLY A 52 21.22 1.01 -10.85
N SER A 53 20.11 1.72 -11.10
CA SER A 53 19.92 3.09 -10.57
C SER A 53 19.62 3.10 -9.08
N ARG A 54 19.67 4.29 -8.49
CA ARG A 54 19.36 4.55 -7.08
C ARG A 54 18.43 5.74 -6.96
N LEU A 55 17.37 5.60 -6.16
CA LEU A 55 16.39 6.66 -5.89
C LEU A 55 16.13 6.83 -4.40
N LYS A 56 15.89 8.07 -3.96
CA LYS A 56 15.34 8.34 -2.63
C LYS A 56 13.81 8.27 -2.70
N VAL A 57 13.22 7.38 -1.91
CA VAL A 57 11.78 7.16 -1.91
C VAL A 57 11.22 7.41 -0.52
N ALA A 58 10.35 8.40 -0.39
CA ALA A 58 9.63 8.68 0.86
C ALA A 58 8.31 7.92 0.90
N THR A 59 8.07 7.15 1.96
CA THR A 59 6.87 6.33 2.07
C THR A 59 6.56 5.91 3.50
N LYS A 60 5.28 5.65 3.79
CA LYS A 60 4.89 4.85 4.96
C LYS A 60 4.88 3.33 4.68
N TYR A 61 4.92 2.93 3.42
CA TYR A 61 4.86 1.55 2.92
C TYR A 61 6.25 1.07 2.47
N VAL A 62 7.14 0.85 3.44
CA VAL A 62 8.55 0.56 3.21
C VAL A 62 8.75 -0.75 2.47
N ASN A 63 8.04 -1.79 2.87
CA ASN A 63 8.15 -3.12 2.27
C ASN A 63 7.58 -3.12 0.86
N CYS A 64 6.39 -2.53 0.66
CA CYS A 64 5.79 -2.43 -0.66
C CYS A 64 6.67 -1.63 -1.64
N ALA A 65 7.23 -0.50 -1.20
CA ALA A 65 8.14 0.28 -2.03
C ALA A 65 9.41 -0.51 -2.38
N ARG A 66 10.04 -1.17 -1.40
CA ARG A 66 11.25 -1.97 -1.64
C ARG A 66 10.99 -3.08 -2.64
N GLU A 67 9.91 -3.83 -2.49
CA GLU A 67 9.54 -4.91 -3.40
C GLU A 67 9.30 -4.37 -4.83
N HIS A 68 8.52 -3.29 -4.94
CA HIS A 68 8.20 -2.68 -6.23
C HIS A 68 9.45 -2.24 -7.01
N PHE A 69 10.40 -1.56 -6.36
CA PHE A 69 11.63 -1.12 -7.02
C PHE A 69 12.66 -2.24 -7.20
N ALA A 70 12.73 -3.22 -6.28
CA ALA A 70 13.59 -4.40 -6.42
C ALA A 70 13.21 -5.24 -7.65
N ASN A 71 11.90 -5.38 -7.94
CA ASN A 71 11.42 -6.07 -9.14
C ASN A 71 11.87 -5.40 -10.45
N LYS A 72 12.24 -4.12 -10.41
CA LYS A 72 12.81 -3.36 -11.53
C LYS A 72 14.34 -3.29 -11.52
N GLY A 73 14.99 -3.93 -10.54
CA GLY A 73 16.43 -3.84 -10.32
C GLY A 73 16.91 -2.45 -9.94
N VAL A 74 16.04 -1.64 -9.32
CA VAL A 74 16.33 -0.27 -8.86
C VAL A 74 16.58 -0.31 -7.36
N HIS A 75 17.72 0.23 -6.92
CA HIS A 75 18.00 0.40 -5.50
C HIS A 75 17.26 1.62 -4.96
N ILE A 76 16.73 1.53 -3.74
CA ILE A 76 16.11 2.68 -3.10
C ILE A 76 16.70 2.98 -1.73
N ASP A 77 16.90 4.27 -1.47
CA ASP A 77 17.07 4.83 -0.14
C ASP A 77 15.70 5.18 0.40
N THR A 78 15.12 4.29 1.21
CA THR A 78 13.80 4.49 1.77
C THR A 78 13.84 5.49 2.92
N ILE A 79 12.99 6.51 2.84
CA ILE A 79 12.77 7.50 3.90
C ILE A 79 11.39 7.21 4.49
N HIS A 80 11.37 6.60 5.67
CA HIS A 80 10.11 6.27 6.32
C HIS A 80 9.44 7.52 6.90
N LEU A 81 8.20 7.79 6.49
CA LEU A 81 7.39 8.90 6.98
C LEU A 81 6.08 8.37 7.55
N TYR A 82 5.58 9.04 8.59
CA TYR A 82 4.30 8.68 9.23
C TYR A 82 3.10 9.43 8.63
N GLY A 83 3.35 10.43 7.77
CA GLY A 83 2.33 11.24 7.11
C GLY A 83 2.95 12.32 6.22
N SER A 84 2.09 13.03 5.48
CA SER A 84 2.46 14.16 4.61
C SER A 84 3.62 13.83 3.64
N MET A 85 3.51 12.69 2.95
CA MET A 85 4.54 12.24 2.02
C MET A 85 4.82 13.24 0.91
N GLU A 86 3.79 14.01 0.53
CA GLU A 86 3.83 15.00 -0.55
C GLU A 86 4.86 16.11 -0.30
N LEU A 87 5.21 16.37 0.96
CA LEU A 87 6.22 17.36 1.32
C LEU A 87 7.64 16.92 0.97
N ALA A 88 7.92 15.61 0.95
CA ALA A 88 9.29 15.13 0.76
C ALA A 88 9.89 15.49 -0.61
N PRO A 89 9.18 15.33 -1.74
CA PRO A 89 9.67 15.84 -3.03
C PRO A 89 9.72 17.37 -3.11
N LEU A 90 8.78 18.05 -2.45
CA LEU A 90 8.71 19.51 -2.48
C LEU A 90 9.94 20.18 -1.85
N VAL A 91 10.47 19.60 -0.77
CA VAL A 91 11.67 20.10 -0.08
C VAL A 91 12.97 19.45 -0.55
N GLY A 92 12.92 18.60 -1.58
CA GLY A 92 14.08 17.89 -2.13
C GLY A 92 14.62 16.76 -1.23
N LEU A 93 13.81 16.27 -0.30
CA LEU A 93 14.17 15.14 0.57
C LEU A 93 14.12 13.80 -0.18
N ALA A 94 13.18 13.64 -1.11
CA ALA A 94 12.99 12.42 -1.89
C ALA A 94 12.77 12.72 -3.38
N ASP A 95 13.16 11.78 -4.25
CA ASP A 95 12.93 11.86 -5.69
C ASP A 95 11.50 11.44 -6.04
N ALA A 96 10.99 10.44 -5.30
CA ALA A 96 9.65 9.90 -5.45
C ALA A 96 8.99 9.60 -4.11
N ILE A 97 7.66 9.46 -4.13
CA ILE A 97 6.88 8.91 -3.03
C ILE A 97 6.16 7.63 -3.46
N VAL A 98 5.90 6.76 -2.49
CA VAL A 98 4.95 5.64 -2.65
C VAL A 98 3.83 5.84 -1.64
N ASP A 99 2.62 6.09 -2.11
CA ASP A 99 1.45 6.33 -1.26
C ASP A 99 0.14 5.89 -1.94
N LEU A 100 -0.95 5.91 -1.18
CA LEU A 100 -2.30 5.70 -1.69
C LEU A 100 -2.81 6.91 -2.47
N VAL A 101 -3.32 6.63 -3.66
CA VAL A 101 -3.94 7.59 -4.55
C VAL A 101 -5.39 7.17 -4.79
N SER A 102 -6.32 8.05 -4.47
CA SER A 102 -7.73 7.90 -4.84
C SER A 102 -8.03 8.71 -6.11
N THR A 103 -8.45 9.96 -5.98
CA THR A 103 -8.72 10.86 -7.12
C THR A 103 -7.47 11.56 -7.67
N GLY A 104 -6.34 11.52 -6.94
CA GLY A 104 -5.12 12.26 -7.26
C GLY A 104 -5.16 13.75 -6.90
N ASN A 105 -6.24 14.25 -6.28
CA ASN A 105 -6.35 15.66 -5.93
C ASN A 105 -5.26 16.13 -4.96
N THR A 106 -4.88 15.30 -3.99
CA THR A 106 -3.81 15.61 -3.04
C THR A 106 -2.45 15.77 -3.72
N LEU A 107 -2.14 14.89 -4.69
CA LEU A 107 -0.92 15.01 -5.49
C LEU A 107 -0.91 16.32 -6.28
N ARG A 108 -1.99 16.60 -7.02
CA ARG A 108 -2.12 17.81 -7.83
C ARG A 108 -2.00 19.10 -7.00
N ALA A 109 -2.62 19.13 -5.82
CA ALA A 109 -2.54 20.27 -4.91
C ALA A 109 -1.11 20.57 -4.43
N ASN A 110 -0.22 19.56 -4.50
CA ASN A 110 1.18 19.66 -4.10
C ASN A 110 2.15 19.62 -5.31
N GLY A 111 1.67 19.83 -6.53
CA GLY A 111 2.53 19.81 -7.73
C GLY A 111 3.20 18.46 -7.99
N LEU A 112 2.54 17.37 -7.60
CA LEU A 112 2.97 16.01 -7.83
C LEU A 112 2.12 15.36 -8.92
N VAL A 113 2.75 14.45 -9.67
CA VAL A 113 2.11 13.62 -10.68
C VAL A 113 2.30 12.16 -10.34
N GLU A 114 1.23 11.40 -10.49
CA GLU A 114 1.29 9.94 -10.44
C GLU A 114 1.94 9.42 -11.71
N VAL A 115 2.94 8.54 -11.56
CA VAL A 115 3.73 8.03 -12.69
C VAL A 115 3.64 6.53 -12.89
N GLU A 116 3.36 5.78 -11.83
CA GLU A 116 3.29 4.31 -11.92
C GLU A 116 2.35 3.74 -10.86
N PRO A 117 1.26 3.04 -11.23
CA PRO A 117 0.46 2.29 -10.27
C PRO A 117 1.19 1.03 -9.81
N ILE A 118 1.06 0.69 -8.53
CA ILE A 118 1.67 -0.49 -7.90
C ILE A 118 0.64 -1.59 -7.70
N ALA A 119 -0.49 -1.25 -7.05
CA ALA A 119 -1.55 -2.21 -6.75
C ALA A 119 -2.89 -1.51 -6.52
N ASP A 120 -3.98 -2.13 -6.95
CA ASP A 120 -5.33 -1.74 -6.56
C ASP A 120 -5.61 -2.13 -5.12
N ILE A 121 -6.16 -1.21 -4.33
CA ILE A 121 -6.38 -1.35 -2.90
C ILE A 121 -7.88 -1.29 -2.61
N SER A 122 -8.32 -2.19 -1.74
CA SER A 122 -9.68 -2.24 -1.20
C SER A 122 -9.65 -2.74 0.24
N ALA A 123 -10.75 -2.52 0.97
CA ALA A 123 -10.93 -3.15 2.27
C ALA A 123 -11.13 -4.66 2.14
N ARG A 124 -10.49 -5.41 3.03
CA ARG A 124 -10.55 -6.88 3.11
C ARG A 124 -11.14 -7.30 4.44
N LEU A 125 -11.95 -8.37 4.42
CA LEU A 125 -12.29 -9.07 5.66
C LEU A 125 -11.09 -9.91 6.08
N VAL A 126 -10.63 -9.73 7.31
CA VAL A 126 -9.59 -10.54 7.92
C VAL A 126 -10.17 -11.36 9.05
N VAL A 127 -9.76 -12.62 9.16
CA VAL A 127 -10.29 -13.57 10.15
C VAL A 127 -9.13 -14.15 10.93
N ASN A 128 -9.21 -14.15 12.26
CA ASN A 128 -8.21 -14.79 13.08
C ASN A 128 -8.16 -16.30 12.78
N GLN A 129 -6.97 -16.85 12.49
CA GLN A 129 -6.85 -18.25 12.10
C GLN A 129 -7.34 -19.23 13.17
N ALA A 130 -7.11 -18.93 14.45
CA ALA A 130 -7.56 -19.76 15.56
C ALA A 130 -9.08 -19.69 15.72
N SER A 131 -9.67 -18.51 15.56
CA SER A 131 -11.13 -18.34 15.57
C SER A 131 -11.79 -19.02 14.39
N TYR A 132 -11.21 -18.93 13.18
CA TYR A 132 -11.71 -19.63 12.01
C TYR A 132 -11.77 -21.15 12.22
N LYS A 133 -10.74 -21.73 12.86
CA LYS A 133 -10.71 -23.17 13.19
C LYS A 133 -11.70 -23.55 14.30
N ARG A 134 -11.80 -22.75 15.36
CA ARG A 134 -12.62 -23.08 16.55
C ARG A 134 -14.10 -22.74 16.41
N LYS A 135 -14.43 -21.68 15.68
CA LYS A 135 -15.78 -21.09 15.58
C LYS A 135 -16.35 -21.16 14.17
N ARG A 136 -15.83 -22.06 13.33
CA ARG A 136 -16.22 -22.19 11.91
C ARG A 136 -17.74 -22.19 11.73
N THR A 137 -18.46 -23.04 12.45
CA THR A 137 -19.92 -23.18 12.35
C THR A 137 -20.67 -21.88 12.67
N GLN A 138 -20.16 -21.06 13.60
CA GLN A 138 -20.77 -19.79 13.98
C GLN A 138 -20.47 -18.68 12.97
N LEU A 139 -19.29 -18.71 12.35
CA LEU A 139 -18.85 -17.69 11.38
C LEU A 139 -19.36 -17.98 9.95
N GLN A 140 -19.67 -19.24 9.64
CA GLN A 140 -20.09 -19.69 8.30
C GLN A 140 -21.29 -18.88 7.73
N PRO A 141 -22.39 -18.63 8.48
CA PRO A 141 -23.52 -17.88 7.94
C PRO A 141 -23.16 -16.42 7.60
N PHE A 142 -22.29 -15.80 8.40
CA PHE A 142 -21.81 -14.44 8.14
C PHE A 142 -20.97 -14.38 6.87
N PHE A 143 -20.11 -15.36 6.64
CA PHE A 143 -19.32 -15.45 5.41
C PHE A 143 -20.16 -15.71 4.17
N GLU A 144 -21.30 -16.39 4.31
CA GLU A 144 -22.23 -16.58 3.19
C GLU A 144 -22.95 -15.28 2.78
N LEU A 145 -23.16 -14.34 3.71
CA LEU A 145 -23.71 -13.02 3.38
C LEU A 145 -22.73 -12.11 2.62
N LEU A 146 -21.44 -12.43 2.63
CA LEU A 146 -20.37 -11.65 2.00
C LEU A 146 -19.90 -12.22 0.66
N LYS A 147 -20.45 -13.36 0.24
CA LYS A 147 -20.26 -13.91 -1.11
C LYS A 147 -21.14 -13.17 -2.11
#